data_AF-A0A6C0AW02-F1
#
_entry.id   AF-A0A6C0AW02-F1
#
_cell.length_a   1.000
_cell.length_b   1.000
_cell.length_c   1.000
_cell.angle_alpha   90.00
_cell.angle_beta   90.00
_cell.angle_gamma   90.00
#
_symmetry.space_group_name_H-M   'P 1'
#
loop_
_entity.id
_entity.type
_entity.pdbx_description
1 polymer ?
#
loop_
_entity_poly.entity_id
_entity_poly.type
_entity_poly.pdbx_seq_one_letter_code
_entity_poly.pdbx_strand_id
1 'polypeptide(L)'
;MEFVENERHDMLSFYWKDKLWYRGKNQKQRAISERKHLYNTKGVVISKNETNSNTQTSTVFENPSKLYDYIKTTPEKIRCFYEIIENDSKLYFDIEYENYSLRLTDVLQHLYGILKVLYNIYPIKHILLSAHRFNKKSWHIIFPEYSISYEERKKLSKYLKIYAQPYVDWRVYNKNQPFRLCGCYKPNDFCSKLHLIDDNEDTIFDYDSNTFVYTMVTQILPDSISLKSKYNEY
;
A
#
# COMPACT_ATOMS: atom_id res chain seq x y z
N MET A 1 -16.28 -7.03 38.07
CA MET A 1 -14.97 -6.56 37.56
C MET A 1 -15.21 -5.13 37.12
N GLU A 2 -14.84 -4.18 37.97
CA GLU A 2 -15.23 -2.77 37.87
C GLU A 2 -14.50 -2.07 36.72
N PHE A 3 -15.27 -1.35 35.92
CA PHE A 3 -14.77 -0.34 35.00
C PHE A 3 -14.33 0.86 35.85
N VAL A 4 -13.03 1.10 35.92
CA VAL A 4 -12.49 2.38 36.41
C VAL A 4 -12.22 3.24 35.17
N GLU A 5 -13.15 4.16 34.92
CA GLU A 5 -12.92 5.34 34.09
C GLU A 5 -11.82 6.19 34.73
N ASN A 6 -10.68 6.27 34.07
CA ASN A 6 -9.73 7.35 34.28
C ASN A 6 -9.53 8.06 32.93
N GLU A 7 -10.47 8.92 32.59
CA GLU A 7 -10.24 9.96 31.60
C GLU A 7 -9.35 11.03 32.22
N ARG A 8 -8.13 11.19 31.68
CA ARG A 8 -7.56 12.48 31.18
C ARG A 8 -6.06 12.31 30.90
N HIS A 9 -5.66 12.71 29.69
CA HIS A 9 -4.30 12.79 29.13
C HIS A 9 -3.59 11.52 28.57
N ASP A 10 -4.04 10.29 28.84
CA ASP A 10 -3.36 9.05 28.36
C ASP A 10 -3.87 8.43 27.03
N MET A 11 -4.78 9.10 26.31
CA MET A 11 -5.54 8.46 25.21
C MET A 11 -4.93 8.56 23.79
N LEU A 12 -3.60 8.62 23.63
CA LEU A 12 -2.95 8.72 22.31
C LEU A 12 -2.18 7.48 21.86
N SER A 13 -2.09 6.47 22.73
CA SER A 13 -1.55 5.16 22.39
C SER A 13 -2.31 4.04 23.10
N PHE A 14 -2.07 2.79 22.68
CA PHE A 14 -2.53 1.56 23.34
C PHE A 14 -1.66 0.38 22.87
N TYR A 15 -1.67 -0.73 23.61
CA TYR A 15 -1.02 -1.97 23.17
C TYR A 15 -2.03 -2.94 22.58
N TRP A 16 -1.69 -3.54 21.44
CA TRP A 16 -2.47 -4.62 20.85
C TRP A 16 -1.56 -5.67 20.21
N LYS A 17 -1.69 -6.92 20.68
CA LYS A 17 -0.80 -8.04 20.35
C LYS A 17 0.68 -7.66 20.50
N ASP A 18 1.04 -7.16 21.68
CA ASP A 18 2.41 -6.77 22.05
C ASP A 18 3.06 -5.71 21.13
N LYS A 19 2.23 -4.90 20.46
CA LYS A 19 2.65 -3.75 19.68
C LYS A 19 2.03 -2.48 20.21
N LEU A 20 2.84 -1.43 20.34
CA LEU A 20 2.40 -0.09 20.68
C LEU A 20 1.76 0.54 19.44
N TRP A 21 0.49 0.90 19.55
CA TRP A 21 -0.28 1.59 18.52
C TRP A 21 -0.51 3.04 18.93
N TYR A 22 -0.37 3.96 17.98
CA TYR A 22 -0.66 5.38 18.12
C TYR A 22 -2.04 5.69 17.53
N ARG A 23 -2.82 6.57 18.18
CA ARG A 23 -4.21 6.93 17.77
C ARG A 23 -4.47 8.44 17.76
N GLY A 24 -5.39 8.91 16.91
CA GLY A 24 -5.75 10.33 16.77
C GLY A 24 -5.01 11.07 15.66
N LYS A 25 -5.19 12.40 15.57
CA LYS A 25 -4.88 13.23 14.39
C LYS A 25 -3.45 13.08 13.82
N ASN A 26 -2.45 12.83 14.67
CA ASN A 26 -1.03 12.74 14.28
C ASN A 26 -0.44 11.33 14.41
N GLN A 27 -1.30 10.30 14.40
CA GLN A 27 -0.89 8.92 14.65
C GLN A 27 0.21 8.40 13.71
N LYS A 28 0.12 8.70 12.40
CA LYS A 28 1.17 8.33 11.43
C LYS A 28 2.50 9.00 11.77
N GLN A 29 2.47 10.30 12.04
CA GLN A 29 3.68 11.08 12.29
C GLN A 29 4.39 10.60 13.56
N ARG A 30 3.64 10.20 14.61
CA ARG A 30 4.24 9.60 15.81
C ARG A 30 4.87 8.25 15.52
N ALA A 31 4.20 7.37 14.76
CA ALA A 31 4.79 6.10 14.36
C ALA A 31 6.05 6.27 13.49
N ILE A 32 6.07 7.28 12.62
CA ILE A 32 7.24 7.68 11.82
C ILE A 32 8.39 8.17 12.72
N SER A 33 8.09 9.04 13.69
CA SER A 33 9.08 9.51 14.66
C SER A 33 9.63 8.36 15.51
N GLU A 34 8.77 7.45 15.96
CA GLU A 34 9.17 6.24 16.70
C GLU A 34 10.09 5.35 15.86
N ARG A 35 9.73 5.10 14.59
CA ARG A 35 10.58 4.34 13.67
C ARG A 35 11.97 4.94 13.57
N LYS A 36 12.07 6.26 13.44
CA LYS A 36 13.35 6.96 13.39
C LYS A 36 14.15 6.79 14.68
N HIS A 37 13.48 6.82 15.82
CA HIS A 37 14.11 6.62 17.12
C HIS A 37 14.62 5.19 17.32
N LEU A 38 13.79 4.18 17.04
CA LEU A 38 14.11 2.78 17.30
C LEU A 38 14.97 2.12 16.22
N TYR A 39 14.72 2.46 14.94
CA TYR A 39 15.22 1.70 13.79
C TYR A 39 15.81 2.60 12.69
N ASN A 40 16.01 3.90 12.96
CA ASN A 40 16.40 4.89 11.96
C ASN A 40 15.49 4.82 10.72
N THR A 41 16.03 4.51 9.54
CA THR A 41 15.25 4.41 8.30
C THR A 41 14.77 3.00 7.96
N LYS A 42 15.17 1.98 8.73
CA LYS A 42 15.00 0.56 8.37
C LYS A 42 13.65 -0.06 8.75
N GLY A 43 12.97 0.50 9.75
CA GLY A 43 11.68 -0.04 10.20
C GLY A 43 10.56 0.17 9.18
N VAL A 44 9.42 -0.49 9.41
CA VAL A 44 8.21 -0.37 8.60
C VAL A 44 7.12 0.33 9.43
N VAL A 45 6.55 1.40 8.90
CA VAL A 45 5.34 2.02 9.47
C VAL A 45 4.11 1.47 8.78
N ILE A 46 3.16 0.98 9.57
CA ILE A 46 1.84 0.61 9.05
C ILE A 46 0.74 1.42 9.73
N SER A 47 -0.41 1.50 9.08
CA SER A 47 -1.68 1.87 9.69
C SER A 47 -2.65 0.70 9.71
N LYS A 48 -3.60 0.73 10.62
CA LYS A 48 -4.78 -0.11 10.68
C LYS A 48 -6.02 0.76 10.80
N ASN A 49 -7.06 0.43 10.05
CA ASN A 49 -8.39 1.00 10.29
C ASN A 49 -9.13 0.12 11.31
N GLU A 50 -9.77 0.74 12.29
CA GLU A 50 -10.62 0.04 13.26
C GLU A 50 -11.91 -0.43 12.58
N THR A 51 -12.35 -1.65 12.90
CA THR A 51 -13.62 -2.18 12.38
C THR A 51 -14.77 -1.30 12.88
N ASN A 52 -15.74 -1.02 12.00
CA ASN A 52 -16.89 -0.15 12.25
C ASN A 52 -16.54 1.31 12.62
N SER A 53 -15.32 1.75 12.27
CA SER A 53 -14.86 3.10 12.57
C SER A 53 -14.00 3.66 11.45
N ASN A 54 -14.02 4.98 11.30
CA ASN A 54 -13.06 5.71 10.46
C ASN A 54 -11.76 6.01 11.22
N THR A 55 -11.64 5.55 12.47
CA THR A 55 -10.42 5.70 13.27
C THR A 55 -9.31 4.87 12.66
N GLN A 56 -8.20 5.54 12.39
CA GLN A 56 -6.96 4.93 11.97
C GLN A 56 -5.93 5.00 13.10
N THR A 57 -5.18 3.92 13.25
CA THR A 57 -4.09 3.80 14.21
C THR A 57 -2.83 3.35 13.49
N SER A 58 -1.64 3.68 14.00
CA SER A 58 -0.37 3.26 13.38
C SER A 58 0.54 2.64 14.39
N THR A 59 1.43 1.79 13.89
CA THR A 59 2.50 1.20 14.67
C THR A 59 3.74 1.07 13.79
N VAL A 60 4.84 0.62 14.40
CA VAL A 60 6.11 0.37 13.76
C VAL A 60 6.54 -1.08 13.95
N PHE A 61 7.08 -1.66 12.90
CA PHE A 61 7.76 -2.95 12.91
C PHE A 61 9.24 -2.75 12.60
N GLU A 62 10.09 -3.58 13.20
CA GLU A 62 11.53 -3.53 12.98
C GLU A 62 11.90 -3.89 11.54
N ASN A 63 11.20 -4.86 10.94
CA ASN A 63 11.44 -5.34 9.59
C ASN A 63 10.18 -5.97 8.98
N PRO A 64 10.14 -6.16 7.65
CA PRO A 64 9.00 -6.77 6.95
C PRO A 64 8.66 -8.19 7.42
N SER A 65 9.64 -9.01 7.79
CA SER A 65 9.38 -10.39 8.26
C SER A 65 8.57 -10.42 9.55
N LYS A 66 8.92 -9.57 10.53
CA LYS A 66 8.12 -9.43 11.77
C LYS A 66 6.70 -8.92 11.49
N LEU A 67 6.53 -8.05 10.49
CA LEU A 67 5.21 -7.60 10.04
C LEU A 67 4.43 -8.76 9.40
N TYR A 68 5.06 -9.56 8.55
CA TYR A 68 4.43 -10.72 7.90
C TYR A 68 3.88 -11.72 8.94
N ASP A 69 4.69 -12.10 9.92
CA ASP A 69 4.27 -13.00 11.01
C ASP A 69 3.11 -12.40 11.83
N TYR A 70 3.17 -11.10 12.09
CA TYR A 70 2.10 -10.39 12.79
C TYR A 70 0.78 -10.42 12.01
N ILE A 71 0.81 -10.22 10.69
CA ILE A 71 -0.38 -10.30 9.84
C ILE A 71 -0.93 -11.73 9.82
N LYS A 72 -0.08 -12.74 9.60
CA LYS A 72 -0.52 -14.14 9.54
C LYS A 72 -1.18 -14.60 10.84
N THR A 73 -0.63 -14.23 11.99
CA THR A 73 -1.20 -14.54 13.31
C THR A 73 -2.42 -13.68 13.67
N THR A 74 -2.74 -12.65 12.89
CA THR A 74 -3.92 -11.80 13.14
C THR A 74 -5.15 -12.44 12.50
N PRO A 75 -6.30 -12.55 13.20
CA PRO A 75 -7.53 -13.08 12.59
C PRO A 75 -7.93 -12.32 11.33
N GLU A 76 -8.32 -13.05 10.27
CA GLU A 76 -8.62 -12.48 8.95
C GLU A 76 -9.57 -11.28 9.00
N LYS A 77 -10.66 -11.42 9.77
CA LYS A 77 -11.72 -10.43 9.98
C LYS A 77 -11.27 -9.06 10.50
N ILE A 78 -10.03 -8.93 10.98
CA ILE A 78 -9.47 -7.67 11.49
C ILE A 78 -8.13 -7.29 10.85
N ARG A 79 -7.74 -7.96 9.75
CA ARG A 79 -6.53 -7.64 8.97
C ARG A 79 -6.76 -6.43 8.05
N CYS A 80 -7.03 -5.26 8.62
CA CYS A 80 -7.23 -4.01 7.88
C CYS A 80 -5.94 -3.18 7.84
N PHE A 81 -4.83 -3.78 7.40
CA PHE A 81 -3.50 -3.16 7.47
C PHE A 81 -3.06 -2.51 6.16
N TYR A 82 -2.33 -1.40 6.30
CA TYR A 82 -1.83 -0.58 5.21
C TYR A 82 -0.38 -0.19 5.51
N GLU A 83 0.54 -0.30 4.56
CA GLU A 83 1.85 0.35 4.66
C GLU A 83 1.69 1.87 4.48
N ILE A 84 2.56 2.65 5.13
CA ILE A 84 2.59 4.10 4.97
C ILE A 84 3.73 4.49 4.04
N ILE A 85 3.39 5.04 2.88
CA ILE A 85 4.35 5.48 1.87
C ILE A 85 4.82 6.91 2.20
N GLU A 86 5.96 7.03 2.87
CA GLU A 86 6.53 8.31 3.32
C GLU A 86 7.30 9.04 2.21
N ASN A 87 8.27 8.35 1.61
CA ASN A 87 9.25 8.91 0.66
C ASN A 87 9.18 8.09 -0.64
N ASP A 88 10.33 7.73 -1.18
CA ASP A 88 10.46 6.86 -2.35
C ASP A 88 9.72 5.54 -2.13
N SER A 89 9.20 5.00 -3.23
CA SER A 89 8.57 3.68 -3.26
C SER A 89 8.97 2.96 -4.53
N LYS A 90 8.65 1.67 -4.63
CA LYS A 90 8.48 1.02 -5.94
C LYS A 90 7.48 1.82 -6.78
N LEU A 91 7.59 1.75 -8.10
CA LEU A 91 6.54 2.26 -8.98
C LEU A 91 5.28 1.39 -8.83
N TYR A 92 4.13 2.03 -8.57
CA TYR A 92 2.86 1.32 -8.39
C TYR A 92 1.69 2.08 -9.02
N PHE A 93 0.64 1.33 -9.33
CA PHE A 93 -0.65 1.83 -9.81
C PHE A 93 -1.77 1.17 -9.01
N ASP A 94 -2.76 1.97 -8.63
CA ASP A 94 -4.01 1.49 -8.06
C ASP A 94 -5.11 1.63 -9.12
N ILE A 95 -5.66 0.50 -9.52
CA ILE A 95 -6.67 0.38 -10.56
C ILE A 95 -7.99 0.09 -9.89
N GLU A 96 -9.01 0.90 -10.16
CA GLU A 96 -10.38 0.68 -9.72
C GLU A 96 -11.35 1.01 -10.85
N TYR A 97 -12.17 0.05 -11.26
CA TYR A 97 -13.17 0.26 -12.30
C TYR A 97 -14.49 -0.43 -11.96
N GLU A 98 -15.58 0.34 -11.98
CA GLU A 98 -16.95 -0.11 -11.69
C GLU A 98 -17.58 -0.78 -12.93
N ASN A 99 -16.88 -1.77 -13.50
CA ASN A 99 -17.40 -2.70 -14.52
C ASN A 99 -16.43 -3.88 -14.66
N TYR A 100 -16.95 -5.10 -14.89
CA TYR A 100 -16.14 -6.30 -15.07
C TYR A 100 -15.54 -6.45 -16.49
N SER A 101 -15.85 -5.54 -17.42
CA SER A 101 -15.37 -5.59 -18.80
C SER A 101 -13.90 -5.22 -18.99
N LEU A 102 -13.27 -4.57 -17.99
CA LEU A 102 -11.88 -4.15 -18.09
C LEU A 102 -10.96 -5.37 -18.01
N ARG A 103 -10.10 -5.53 -19.03
CA ARG A 103 -9.12 -6.62 -19.10
C ARG A 103 -7.76 -6.16 -18.58
N LEU A 104 -7.10 -7.02 -17.81
CA LEU A 104 -5.76 -6.74 -17.27
C LEU A 104 -4.75 -6.45 -18.39
N THR A 105 -4.81 -7.17 -19.51
CA THR A 105 -3.92 -6.97 -20.66
C THR A 105 -4.00 -5.55 -21.22
N ASP A 106 -5.21 -5.00 -21.33
CA ASP A 106 -5.43 -3.66 -21.89
C ASP A 106 -4.93 -2.58 -20.91
N VAL A 107 -5.14 -2.81 -19.61
CA VAL A 107 -4.60 -1.97 -18.54
C VAL A 107 -3.07 -1.96 -18.60
N LEU A 108 -2.42 -3.13 -18.63
CA LEU A 108 -0.96 -3.24 -18.68
C LEU A 108 -0.37 -2.57 -19.92
N GLN A 109 -0.96 -2.81 -21.11
CA GLN A 109 -0.51 -2.18 -22.35
C GLN A 109 -0.58 -0.65 -22.27
N HIS A 110 -1.68 -0.09 -21.74
CA HIS A 110 -1.80 1.34 -21.59
C HIS A 110 -0.80 1.89 -20.56
N LEU A 111 -0.62 1.21 -19.41
CA LEU A 111 0.38 1.62 -18.41
C LEU A 111 1.80 1.59 -19.01
N TYR A 112 2.16 0.57 -19.79
CA TYR A 112 3.45 0.53 -20.49
C TYR A 112 3.62 1.68 -21.47
N GLY A 113 2.56 2.05 -22.21
CA GLY A 113 2.55 3.24 -23.06
C GLY A 113 2.86 4.52 -22.26
N ILE A 114 2.20 4.71 -21.12
CA ILE A 114 2.43 5.85 -20.22
C ILE A 114 3.88 5.87 -19.72
N LEU A 115 4.39 4.73 -19.26
CA LEU A 115 5.76 4.62 -18.74
C LEU A 115 6.81 4.85 -19.82
N LYS A 116 6.54 4.41 -21.05
CA LYS A 116 7.39 4.70 -22.21
C LYS A 116 7.43 6.19 -22.53
N VAL A 117 6.29 6.88 -22.49
CA VAL A 117 6.20 8.32 -22.76
C VAL A 117 6.89 9.14 -21.67
N LEU A 118 6.55 8.89 -20.39
CA LEU A 118 7.01 9.71 -19.28
C LEU A 118 8.46 9.47 -18.88
N TYR A 119 8.89 8.20 -18.90
CA TYR A 119 10.16 7.76 -18.32
C TYR A 119 11.05 7.03 -19.33
N ASN A 120 10.55 6.69 -20.52
CA ASN A 120 11.25 5.89 -21.53
C ASN A 120 11.72 4.52 -21.03
N ILE A 121 10.87 3.87 -20.25
CA ILE A 121 11.10 2.52 -19.74
C ILE A 121 10.10 1.53 -20.34
N TYR A 122 10.44 0.24 -20.25
CA TYR A 122 9.55 -0.87 -20.56
C TYR A 122 9.75 -1.93 -19.47
N PRO A 123 8.84 -2.05 -18.49
CA PRO A 123 8.98 -3.01 -17.40
C PRO A 123 9.05 -4.45 -17.91
N ILE A 124 9.89 -5.27 -17.28
CA ILE A 124 10.02 -6.70 -17.58
C ILE A 124 9.24 -7.52 -16.55
N LYS A 125 9.17 -7.04 -15.31
CA LYS A 125 8.51 -7.69 -14.19
C LYS A 125 7.41 -6.81 -13.63
N HIS A 126 6.31 -7.42 -13.25
CA HIS A 126 5.28 -6.81 -12.42
C HIS A 126 4.75 -7.78 -11.37
N ILE A 127 4.16 -7.21 -10.34
CA ILE A 127 3.45 -7.92 -9.28
C ILE A 127 2.02 -7.44 -9.31
N LEU A 128 1.08 -8.38 -9.31
CA LEU A 128 -0.34 -8.11 -9.37
C LEU A 128 -1.00 -8.52 -8.07
N LEU A 129 -1.69 -7.57 -7.45
CA LEU A 129 -2.58 -7.88 -6.34
C LEU A 129 -4.01 -7.53 -6.76
N SER A 130 -4.97 -8.42 -6.54
CA SER A 130 -6.37 -8.16 -6.88
C SER A 130 -7.27 -8.17 -5.65
N ALA A 131 -8.31 -7.34 -5.69
CA ALA A 131 -9.39 -7.34 -4.72
C ALA A 131 -10.74 -7.22 -5.43
N HIS A 132 -10.89 -8.02 -6.49
CA HIS A 132 -12.06 -8.01 -7.35
C HIS A 132 -13.34 -8.28 -6.55
N ARG A 133 -14.41 -7.60 -6.97
CA ARG A 133 -15.78 -7.87 -6.52
C ARG A 133 -16.62 -8.16 -7.74
N PHE A 134 -17.83 -8.66 -7.50
CA PHE A 134 -18.79 -8.96 -8.55
C PHE A 134 -19.08 -7.77 -9.48
N ASN A 135 -18.99 -6.54 -8.97
CA ASN A 135 -19.26 -5.30 -9.71
C ASN A 135 -18.02 -4.42 -9.95
N LYS A 136 -16.83 -4.84 -9.50
CA LYS A 136 -15.64 -3.98 -9.48
C LYS A 136 -14.38 -4.76 -9.80
N LYS A 137 -13.65 -4.33 -10.83
CA LYS A 137 -12.26 -4.73 -11.04
C LYS A 137 -11.35 -3.81 -10.22
N SER A 138 -10.38 -4.42 -9.56
CA SER A 138 -9.44 -3.74 -8.68
C SER A 138 -8.11 -4.46 -8.68
N TRP A 139 -7.06 -3.74 -9.07
CA TRP A 139 -5.68 -4.24 -9.07
C TRP A 139 -4.75 -3.23 -8.42
N HIS A 140 -3.82 -3.71 -7.61
CA HIS A 140 -2.56 -3.03 -7.37
C HIS A 140 -1.52 -3.64 -8.31
N ILE A 141 -0.93 -2.81 -9.17
CA ILE A 141 0.11 -3.22 -10.11
C ILE A 141 1.42 -2.57 -9.66
N ILE A 142 2.44 -3.38 -9.38
CA ILE A 142 3.71 -2.92 -8.84
C ILE A 142 4.83 -3.34 -9.79
N PHE A 143 5.70 -2.39 -10.14
CA PHE A 143 6.88 -2.63 -10.97
C PHE A 143 8.14 -2.59 -10.09
N PRO A 144 8.62 -3.74 -9.58
CA PRO A 144 9.65 -3.78 -8.53
C PRO A 144 11.04 -3.33 -9.01
N GLU A 145 11.25 -3.30 -10.32
CA GLU A 145 12.52 -2.88 -10.97
C GLU A 145 12.74 -1.37 -10.90
N TYR A 146 11.71 -0.60 -10.55
CA TYR A 146 11.75 0.85 -10.57
C TYR A 146 11.39 1.44 -9.21
N SER A 147 12.13 2.46 -8.80
CA SER A 147 11.76 3.32 -7.67
C SER A 147 11.31 4.70 -8.16
N ILE A 148 10.36 5.30 -7.45
CA ILE A 148 9.79 6.60 -7.77
C ILE A 148 9.74 7.46 -6.51
N SER A 149 10.29 8.67 -6.59
CA SER A 149 10.28 9.63 -5.49
C SER A 149 8.90 10.24 -5.28
N TYR A 150 8.67 10.84 -4.11
CA TYR A 150 7.41 11.54 -3.84
C TYR A 150 7.11 12.65 -4.86
N GLU A 151 8.13 13.41 -5.27
CA GLU A 151 7.99 14.48 -6.25
C GLU A 151 7.58 13.94 -7.62
N GLU A 152 8.18 12.82 -8.05
CA GLU A 152 7.84 12.15 -9.31
C GLU A 152 6.46 11.49 -9.26
N ARG A 153 6.04 10.94 -8.12
CA ARG A 153 4.67 10.44 -7.93
C ARG A 153 3.62 11.52 -8.12
N LYS A 154 3.89 12.76 -7.67
CA LYS A 154 2.97 13.90 -7.90
C LYS A 154 2.83 14.24 -9.38
N LYS A 155 3.93 14.21 -10.13
CA LYS A 155 3.91 14.41 -11.59
C LYS A 155 3.13 13.31 -12.29
N LEU A 156 3.39 12.05 -11.93
CA LEU A 156 2.65 10.89 -12.44
C LEU A 156 1.15 11.02 -12.16
N SER A 157 0.76 11.36 -10.93
CA SER A 157 -0.64 11.58 -10.54
C SER A 157 -1.36 12.60 -11.41
N LYS A 158 -0.73 13.77 -11.69
CA LYS A 158 -1.29 14.77 -12.59
C LYS A 158 -1.51 14.23 -14.01
N TYR A 159 -0.54 13.49 -14.54
CA TYR A 159 -0.66 12.89 -15.86
C TYR A 159 -1.78 11.85 -15.91
N LEU A 160 -1.82 10.93 -14.94
CA LEU A 160 -2.85 9.90 -14.83
C LEU A 160 -4.26 10.49 -14.71
N LYS A 161 -4.40 11.60 -14.00
CA LYS A 161 -5.68 12.32 -13.88
C LYS A 161 -6.23 12.76 -15.24
N ILE A 162 -5.37 13.08 -16.21
CA ILE A 162 -5.78 13.56 -17.54
C ILE A 162 -5.95 12.39 -18.51
N TYR A 163 -5.01 11.45 -18.52
CA TYR A 163 -4.87 10.47 -19.61
C TYR A 163 -5.25 9.04 -19.25
N ALA A 164 -5.38 8.71 -17.96
CA ALA A 164 -5.64 7.34 -17.50
C ALA A 164 -6.96 7.19 -16.73
N GLN A 165 -7.84 8.19 -16.84
CA GLN A 165 -9.23 8.05 -16.41
C GLN A 165 -9.99 7.10 -17.37
N PRO A 166 -11.01 6.39 -16.88
CA PRO A 166 -11.57 6.46 -15.51
C PRO A 166 -10.95 5.46 -14.51
N TYR A 167 -10.05 4.56 -14.92
CA TYR A 167 -9.76 3.36 -14.13
C TYR A 167 -8.52 3.43 -13.23
N VAL A 168 -7.63 4.41 -13.40
CA VAL A 168 -6.49 4.59 -12.47
C VAL A 168 -6.86 5.59 -11.37
N ASP A 169 -6.75 5.18 -10.10
CA ASP A 169 -6.95 6.10 -8.97
C ASP A 169 -5.73 7.01 -8.78
N TRP A 170 -5.73 8.14 -9.49
CA TRP A 170 -4.68 9.15 -9.38
C TRP A 170 -4.60 9.83 -8.00
N ARG A 171 -5.54 9.60 -7.08
CA ARG A 171 -5.55 10.23 -5.75
C ARG A 171 -4.63 9.51 -4.76
N VAL A 172 -4.10 8.33 -5.09
CA VAL A 172 -3.27 7.54 -4.16
C VAL A 172 -1.77 7.89 -4.17
N TYR A 173 -1.42 9.09 -4.65
CA TYR A 173 -0.02 9.54 -4.77
C TYR A 173 0.33 10.67 -3.79
N ASN A 174 -0.36 10.73 -2.64
CA ASN A 174 -0.14 11.73 -1.60
C ASN A 174 1.02 11.36 -0.65
N LYS A 175 1.48 12.33 0.15
CA LYS A 175 2.44 12.08 1.23
C LYS A 175 1.81 11.23 2.33
N ASN A 176 2.57 10.27 2.87
CA ASN A 176 2.11 9.34 3.92
C ASN A 176 0.83 8.58 3.49
N GLN A 177 0.74 8.25 2.20
CA GLN A 177 -0.37 7.50 1.64
C GLN A 177 -0.44 6.12 2.30
N PRO A 178 -1.60 5.73 2.86
CA PRO A 178 -1.85 4.33 3.21
C PRO A 178 -2.06 3.51 1.94
N PHE A 179 -1.32 2.42 1.81
CA PHE A 179 -1.47 1.47 0.71
C PHE A 179 -1.69 0.07 1.29
N ARG A 180 -2.75 -0.60 0.85
CA ARG A 180 -3.21 -1.83 1.50
C ARG A 180 -2.21 -2.97 1.27
N LEU A 181 -1.89 -3.69 2.34
CA LEU A 181 -0.96 -4.82 2.29
C LEU A 181 -1.61 -6.08 1.70
N CYS A 182 -0.81 -6.93 1.08
CA CYS A 182 -1.26 -8.25 0.61
C CYS A 182 -1.81 -9.09 1.78
N GLY A 183 -2.93 -9.78 1.55
CA GLY A 183 -3.65 -10.57 2.54
C GLY A 183 -4.55 -9.75 3.49
N CYS A 184 -4.67 -8.44 3.26
CA CYS A 184 -5.47 -7.52 4.10
C CYS A 184 -6.76 -7.04 3.40
N TYR A 185 -7.71 -6.58 4.20
CA TYR A 185 -9.07 -6.18 3.80
C TYR A 185 -9.26 -4.66 3.87
N LYS A 186 -10.26 -4.11 3.16
CA LYS A 186 -10.83 -2.79 3.51
C LYS A 186 -11.68 -2.95 4.79
N PRO A 187 -11.77 -1.92 5.65
CA PRO A 187 -12.61 -1.98 6.84
C PRO A 187 -14.06 -2.28 6.45
N ASN A 188 -14.71 -3.14 7.23
CA ASN A 188 -16.12 -3.54 7.06
C ASN A 188 -16.41 -4.27 5.75
N ASP A 189 -15.39 -4.81 5.07
CA ASP A 189 -15.55 -5.43 3.78
C ASP A 189 -14.74 -6.73 3.64
N PHE A 190 -15.38 -7.82 4.06
CA PHE A 190 -14.80 -9.16 4.04
C PHE A 190 -14.66 -9.75 2.63
N CYS A 191 -15.25 -9.14 1.60
CA CYS A 191 -15.09 -9.59 0.21
C CYS A 191 -13.90 -8.92 -0.48
N SER A 192 -13.21 -8.02 0.22
CA SER A 192 -12.19 -7.15 -0.39
C SER A 192 -10.75 -7.55 -0.05
N LYS A 193 -10.48 -8.78 0.37
CA LYS A 193 -9.11 -9.22 0.63
C LYS A 193 -8.25 -8.95 -0.60
N LEU A 194 -7.08 -8.39 -0.39
CA LEU A 194 -6.11 -8.16 -1.44
C LEU A 194 -5.27 -9.42 -1.63
N HIS A 195 -5.46 -10.12 -2.73
CA HIS A 195 -4.80 -11.37 -3.07
C HIS A 195 -3.64 -11.15 -4.03
N LEU A 196 -2.56 -11.92 -3.87
CA LEU A 196 -1.56 -12.06 -4.92
C LEU A 196 -2.18 -12.90 -6.05
N ILE A 197 -2.01 -12.46 -7.28
CA ILE A 197 -2.46 -13.19 -8.48
C ILE A 197 -1.33 -13.31 -9.50
N ASP A 198 -1.44 -14.28 -10.40
CA ASP A 198 -0.59 -14.38 -11.59
C ASP A 198 -1.18 -13.59 -12.78
N ASP A 199 -0.54 -13.71 -13.95
CA ASP A 199 -0.96 -13.03 -15.18
C ASP A 199 -2.26 -13.57 -15.79
N ASN A 200 -2.69 -14.77 -15.38
CA ASN A 200 -4.00 -15.34 -15.73
C ASN A 200 -5.10 -14.90 -14.74
N GLU A 201 -4.76 -14.03 -13.79
CA GLU A 201 -5.62 -13.60 -12.69
C GLU A 201 -5.94 -14.72 -11.67
N ASP A 202 -5.17 -15.82 -11.67
CA ASP A 202 -5.34 -16.92 -10.73
C ASP A 202 -4.74 -16.56 -9.37
N THR A 203 -5.47 -16.88 -8.29
CA THR A 203 -5.06 -16.55 -6.92
C THR A 203 -3.91 -17.44 -6.44
N ILE A 204 -2.84 -16.81 -5.97
CA ILE A 204 -1.72 -17.46 -5.31
C ILE A 204 -1.99 -17.47 -3.80
N PHE A 205 -2.43 -18.61 -3.26
CA PHE A 205 -2.83 -18.73 -1.86
C PHE A 205 -1.67 -18.81 -0.88
N ASP A 206 -0.57 -19.45 -1.29
CA ASP A 206 0.60 -19.69 -0.45
C ASP A 206 1.79 -18.90 -0.96
N TYR A 207 2.23 -17.94 -0.16
CA TYR A 207 3.42 -17.14 -0.41
C TYR A 207 4.20 -16.92 0.88
N ASP A 208 5.52 -16.90 0.76
CA ASP A 208 6.46 -16.75 1.88
C ASP A 208 6.67 -15.27 2.27
N SER A 209 7.48 -15.04 3.30
CA SER A 209 7.82 -13.68 3.75
C SER A 209 8.50 -12.87 2.64
N ASN A 210 9.40 -13.49 1.86
CA ASN A 210 10.10 -12.78 0.78
C ASN A 210 9.11 -12.26 -0.27
N THR A 211 8.19 -13.12 -0.72
CA THR A 211 7.13 -12.75 -1.67
C THR A 211 6.28 -11.63 -1.10
N PHE A 212 5.91 -11.68 0.18
CA PHE A 212 5.23 -10.57 0.85
C PHE A 212 6.04 -9.26 0.78
N VAL A 213 7.35 -9.28 1.06
CA VAL A 213 8.23 -8.09 0.91
C VAL A 213 8.23 -7.56 -0.53
N TYR A 214 8.23 -8.45 -1.52
CA TYR A 214 8.12 -8.05 -2.92
C TYR A 214 6.82 -7.28 -3.21
N THR A 215 5.70 -7.64 -2.56
CA THR A 215 4.42 -6.90 -2.69
C THR A 215 4.39 -5.54 -1.99
N MET A 216 5.31 -5.26 -1.06
CA MET A 216 5.34 -3.99 -0.34
C MET A 216 6.00 -2.89 -1.17
N VAL A 217 5.30 -1.79 -1.42
CA VAL A 217 5.83 -0.69 -2.25
C VAL A 217 6.88 0.14 -1.51
N THR A 218 6.91 0.10 -0.18
CA THR A 218 7.94 0.77 0.64
C THR A 218 9.27 0.02 0.69
N GLN A 219 9.31 -1.25 0.27
CA GLN A 219 10.50 -2.10 0.32
C GLN A 219 11.22 -2.11 -1.02
N ILE A 220 11.93 -1.01 -1.31
CA ILE A 220 12.65 -0.80 -2.57
C ILE A 220 13.82 -1.79 -2.69
N LEU A 221 13.96 -2.43 -3.86
CA LEU A 221 15.07 -3.34 -4.13
C LEU A 221 16.38 -2.56 -4.33
N PRO A 222 17.54 -3.07 -3.87
CA PRO A 222 18.83 -2.40 -4.03
C PRO A 222 19.16 -2.00 -5.47
N ASP A 223 18.77 -2.85 -6.43
CA ASP A 223 19.07 -2.66 -7.86
C ASP A 223 17.95 -1.94 -8.62
N SER A 224 16.98 -1.34 -7.90
CA SER A 224 15.88 -0.61 -8.55
C SER A 224 16.38 0.67 -9.23
N ILE A 225 15.88 0.93 -10.43
CA ILE A 225 16.21 2.12 -11.21
C ILE A 225 15.34 3.28 -10.72
N SER A 226 15.96 4.35 -10.24
CA SER A 226 15.24 5.56 -9.83
C SER A 226 14.70 6.30 -11.04
N LEU A 227 13.38 6.52 -11.06
CA LEU A 227 12.68 7.19 -12.14
C LEU A 227 12.77 8.71 -12.01
N LYS A 228 12.97 9.36 -13.16
CA LYS A 228 12.89 10.80 -13.31
C LYS A 228 12.16 11.12 -14.61
N SER A 229 11.10 11.91 -14.53
CA SER A 229 10.32 12.30 -15.71
C SER A 229 11.21 13.02 -16.72
N LYS A 230 11.02 12.72 -18.00
CA LYS A 230 11.70 13.46 -19.09
C LYS A 230 11.23 14.92 -19.19
N TYR A 231 10.01 15.17 -18.75
CA TYR A 231 9.36 16.48 -18.82
C TYR A 231 9.29 17.09 -17.42
N ASN A 232 9.75 18.33 -17.28
CA ASN A 232 9.69 19.07 -16.02
C ASN A 232 8.33 19.73 -15.77
N GLU A 233 7.42 19.72 -16.76
CA GLU A 233 6.19 20.51 -16.76
C GLU A 233 4.98 19.65 -17.17
N TYR A 234 4.16 19.31 -16.18
CA TYR A 234 2.75 18.91 -16.31
C TYR A 234 1.97 19.40 -15.08
#